data_AF-A0A7J3D2W5-F1
#
_entry.id   AF-A0A7J3D2W5-F1
#
_cell.length_a   1.000
_cell.length_b   1.000
_cell.length_c   1.000
_cell.angle_alpha   90.00
_cell.angle_beta   90.00
_cell.angle_gamma   90.00
#
_symmetry.space_group_name_H-M   'P 1'
#
loop_
_entity.id
_entity.type
_entity.pdbx_description
1 polymer ?
#
loop_
_entity_poly.entity_id
_entity_poly.type
_entity_poly.pdbx_seq_one_letter_code
_entity_poly.pdbx_strand_id
1 'polypeptide(L)'
;AMKELSTFYGERGIFNYALYGVILAVIGIVVFAVIMVTAAFGLIASLGIDFEQWSDFAKLGTVNWQNIANLNLIWPFITIILVDLVILFVFIVVSAIFFRRSFNILREKTGVGMFGTAGLVLLIGAVMTVILIGLLVIWVSMILLTIAFFSIKPPTTSPTVQQSI
;
A
#
# COMPACT_ATOMS: atom_id res chain seq x y z
N ALA A 1 4.11 -11.82 -14.56
CA ALA A 1 4.93 -12.28 -13.42
C ALA A 1 4.14 -13.19 -12.45
N MET A 2 3.45 -12.69 -11.40
CA MET A 2 2.85 -13.59 -10.39
C MET A 2 1.71 -14.50 -10.90
N LYS A 3 0.92 -14.05 -11.88
CA LYS A 3 -0.14 -14.87 -12.52
C LYS A 3 0.43 -16.02 -13.37
N GLU A 4 1.59 -15.85 -13.98
CA GLU A 4 2.27 -16.93 -14.72
C GLU A 4 2.89 -17.94 -13.77
N LEU A 5 3.57 -17.48 -12.71
CA LEU A 5 4.16 -18.35 -11.70
C LEU A 5 3.09 -19.16 -10.94
N SER A 6 1.92 -18.59 -10.62
CA SER A 6 0.84 -19.34 -9.97
C SER A 6 0.21 -20.40 -10.86
N THR A 7 0.17 -20.16 -12.18
CA THR A 7 -0.31 -21.13 -13.17
C THR A 7 0.73 -22.22 -13.40
N PHE A 8 2.02 -21.88 -13.35
CA PHE A 8 3.14 -22.79 -13.52
C PHE A 8 3.38 -23.72 -12.31
N TYR A 9 3.28 -23.20 -11.08
CA TYR A 9 3.44 -23.99 -9.84
C TYR A 9 2.12 -24.59 -9.30
N GLY A 10 0.98 -24.31 -9.94
CA GLY A 10 -0.33 -24.85 -9.56
C GLY A 10 -0.88 -24.35 -8.21
N GLU A 11 -0.23 -23.36 -7.59
CA GLU A 11 -0.50 -22.98 -6.20
C GLU A 11 -1.07 -21.57 -6.10
N ARG A 12 -2.41 -21.52 -6.16
CA ARG A 12 -3.21 -20.28 -6.13
C ARG A 12 -2.96 -19.44 -4.87
N GLY A 13 -2.44 -20.05 -3.79
CA GLY A 13 -2.15 -19.37 -2.52
C GLY A 13 -1.11 -18.24 -2.65
N ILE A 14 -0.10 -18.42 -3.50
CA ILE A 14 0.96 -17.41 -3.74
C ILE A 14 0.34 -16.10 -4.24
N PHE A 15 -0.52 -16.22 -5.24
CA PHE A 15 -1.19 -15.08 -5.87
C PHE A 15 -2.32 -14.54 -4.99
N ASN A 16 -3.10 -15.41 -4.32
CA ASN A 16 -4.22 -14.99 -3.49
C ASN A 16 -3.79 -14.10 -2.33
N TYR A 17 -2.74 -14.47 -1.58
CA TYR A 17 -2.26 -13.62 -0.48
C TYR A 17 -1.68 -12.29 -0.98
N ALA A 18 -0.92 -12.29 -2.07
CA ALA A 18 -0.44 -11.05 -2.67
C ALA A 18 -1.59 -10.17 -3.18
N LEU A 19 -2.60 -10.77 -3.81
CA LEU A 19 -3.80 -10.08 -4.30
C LEU A 19 -4.61 -9.48 -3.15
N TYR A 20 -4.81 -10.21 -2.05
CA TYR A 20 -5.46 -9.66 -0.86
C TYR A 20 -4.68 -8.48 -0.28
N GLY A 21 -3.34 -8.56 -0.25
CA GLY A 21 -2.49 -7.43 0.15
C GLY A 21 -2.70 -6.19 -0.73
N VAL A 22 -2.72 -6.36 -2.06
CA VAL A 22 -2.96 -5.27 -3.03
C VAL A 22 -4.36 -4.70 -2.88
N ILE A 23 -5.40 -5.53 -2.83
CA ILE A 23 -6.79 -5.09 -2.69
C ILE A 23 -6.96 -4.29 -1.40
N LEU A 24 -6.39 -4.77 -0.29
CA LEU A 24 -6.48 -4.09 1.00
C LEU A 24 -5.73 -2.74 1.00
N ALA A 25 -4.59 -2.65 0.30
CA ALA A 25 -3.89 -1.38 0.12
C ALA A 25 -4.72 -0.38 -0.71
N VAL A 26 -5.34 -0.83 -1.79
CA VAL A 26 -6.22 0.01 -2.62
C VAL A 26 -7.43 0.50 -1.81
N ILE A 27 -8.08 -0.38 -1.05
CA ILE A 27 -9.20 -0.01 -0.16
C ILE A 27 -8.73 1.05 0.85
N GLY A 28 -7.58 0.83 1.50
CA GLY A 28 -7.02 1.79 2.46
C GLY A 28 -6.79 3.17 1.84
N ILE A 29 -6.21 3.23 0.63
CA ILE A 29 -5.99 4.50 -0.09
C ILE A 29 -7.30 5.18 -0.45
N VAL A 30 -8.31 4.42 -0.92
CA VAL A 30 -9.62 4.97 -1.26
C VAL A 30 -10.33 5.51 -0.03
N VAL A 31 -10.32 4.77 1.08
CA VAL A 31 -10.91 5.21 2.36
C VAL A 31 -10.23 6.49 2.85
N PHE A 32 -8.90 6.52 2.85
CA PHE A 32 -8.12 7.72 3.20
C PHE A 32 -8.46 8.92 2.30
N ALA A 33 -8.53 8.72 0.98
CA ALA A 33 -8.85 9.79 0.04
C ALA A 33 -10.27 10.34 0.27
N VAL A 34 -11.26 9.48 0.52
CA VAL A 34 -12.63 9.90 0.81
C VAL A 34 -12.67 10.71 2.11
N ILE A 35 -12.02 10.23 3.18
CA ILE A 35 -11.98 10.93 4.46
C ILE A 35 -11.31 12.30 4.31
N MET A 36 -10.14 12.35 3.66
CA MET A 36 -9.43 13.61 3.38
C MET A 36 -10.27 14.61 2.58
N VAL A 37 -10.95 14.15 1.53
CA VAL A 37 -11.83 15.00 0.72
C VAL A 37 -12.98 15.53 1.56
N THR A 38 -13.65 14.69 2.35
CA THR A 38 -14.74 15.13 3.23
C THR A 38 -14.28 16.11 4.30
N ALA A 39 -13.10 15.89 4.88
CA ALA A 39 -12.50 16.80 5.85
C ALA A 39 -12.14 18.15 5.21
N ALA A 40 -11.59 18.14 3.99
CA ALA A 40 -11.28 19.35 3.24
C ALA A 40 -12.56 20.17 2.93
N PHE A 41 -13.62 19.52 2.46
CA PHE A 41 -14.91 20.19 2.23
C PHE A 41 -15.50 20.76 3.52
N GLY A 42 -15.46 20.00 4.62
CA GLY A 42 -15.93 20.49 5.93
C GLY A 42 -15.13 21.70 6.43
N LEU A 43 -13.81 21.72 6.20
CA LEU A 43 -12.96 22.85 6.57
C LEU A 43 -13.34 24.08 5.74
N ILE A 44 -13.50 23.91 4.44
CA ILE A 44 -13.89 24.99 3.53
C ILE A 44 -15.26 25.58 3.91
N ALA A 45 -16.24 24.72 4.23
CA ALA A 45 -17.55 25.13 4.74
C ALA A 45 -17.43 25.94 6.05
N SER A 46 -16.56 25.50 6.98
CA SER A 46 -16.33 26.22 8.24
C SER A 46 -15.70 27.62 8.06
N LEU A 47 -15.05 27.87 6.92
CA LEU A 47 -14.53 29.19 6.54
C LEU A 47 -15.61 30.13 5.94
N GLY A 48 -16.86 29.66 5.87
CA GLY A 48 -18.00 30.39 5.31
C GLY A 48 -18.17 30.21 3.79
N ILE A 49 -17.47 29.24 3.20
CA ILE A 49 -17.58 28.91 1.77
C ILE A 49 -18.38 27.62 1.64
N ASP A 50 -19.71 27.77 1.57
CA ASP A 50 -20.61 26.64 1.32
C ASP A 50 -20.83 26.49 -0.19
N PHE A 51 -20.33 25.38 -0.75
CA PHE A 51 -20.57 24.97 -2.13
C PHE A 51 -21.81 24.07 -2.23
N GLU A 52 -22.94 24.54 -1.70
CA GLU A 52 -24.21 23.79 -1.81
C GLU A 52 -24.74 23.79 -3.25
N GLN A 53 -24.43 24.83 -4.04
CA GLN A 53 -24.88 24.98 -5.42
C GLN A 53 -23.73 25.36 -6.35
N TRP A 54 -23.78 24.83 -7.59
CA TRP A 54 -22.77 25.11 -8.63
C TRP A 54 -22.73 26.59 -9.07
N SER A 55 -23.72 27.40 -8.68
CA SER A 55 -23.78 28.85 -8.92
C SER A 55 -23.14 29.69 -7.82
N ASP A 56 -22.73 29.11 -6.69
CA ASP A 56 -22.23 29.83 -5.50
C ASP A 56 -20.77 30.27 -5.61
N PHE A 57 -20.15 30.21 -6.79
CA PHE A 57 -18.81 30.74 -7.04
C PHE A 57 -18.68 32.24 -6.67
N ALA A 58 -19.78 33.00 -6.64
CA ALA A 58 -19.80 34.39 -6.18
C ALA A 58 -19.43 34.55 -4.68
N LYS A 59 -19.58 33.50 -3.86
CA LYS A 59 -19.23 33.49 -2.43
C LYS A 59 -17.73 33.35 -2.16
N LEU A 60 -16.91 33.09 -3.18
CA LEU A 60 -15.45 33.08 -3.07
C LEU A 60 -14.86 34.43 -2.67
N GLY A 61 -15.59 35.54 -2.86
CA GLY A 61 -15.18 36.88 -2.43
C GLY A 61 -15.54 37.22 -0.97
N THR A 62 -16.39 36.42 -0.32
CA THR A 62 -16.90 36.66 1.04
C THR A 62 -16.19 35.81 2.09
N VAL A 63 -14.91 35.50 1.88
CA VAL A 63 -14.10 34.79 2.88
C VAL A 63 -14.04 35.61 4.15
N ASN A 64 -14.58 35.05 5.24
CA ASN A 64 -14.55 35.71 6.53
C ASN A 64 -13.17 35.52 7.18
N TRP A 65 -12.27 36.49 6.96
CA TRP A 65 -10.91 36.47 7.49
C TRP A 65 -10.84 36.41 9.03
N GLN A 66 -11.92 36.80 9.73
CA GLN A 66 -12.03 36.67 11.18
C GLN A 66 -12.08 35.19 11.62
N ASN A 67 -12.67 34.31 10.80
CA ASN A 67 -12.78 32.88 11.08
C ASN A 67 -11.44 32.16 10.93
N ILE A 68 -10.57 32.63 10.02
CA ILE A 68 -9.23 32.04 9.81
C ILE A 68 -8.34 32.24 11.04
N ALA A 69 -8.54 33.32 11.80
CA ALA A 69 -7.82 33.55 13.06
C ALA A 69 -8.31 32.66 14.22
N ASN A 70 -9.44 31.96 14.06
CA ASN A 70 -10.02 31.11 15.09
C ASN A 70 -9.49 29.68 15.00
N LEU A 71 -8.43 29.39 15.77
CA LEU A 71 -7.81 28.06 15.85
C LEU A 71 -8.79 26.96 16.30
N ASN A 72 -9.93 27.31 16.91
CA ASN A 72 -10.93 26.34 17.31
C ASN A 72 -11.64 25.68 16.13
N LEU A 73 -11.63 26.32 14.94
CA LEU A 73 -12.22 25.78 13.72
C LEU A 73 -11.34 24.71 13.06
N ILE A 74 -10.01 24.84 13.15
CA ILE A 74 -9.06 23.88 12.55
C ILE A 74 -8.85 22.64 13.43
N TRP A 75 -9.05 22.75 14.75
CA TRP A 75 -8.80 21.67 15.69
C TRP A 75 -9.50 20.34 15.36
N PRO A 76 -10.81 20.30 15.06
CA PRO A 76 -11.49 19.05 14.71
C PRO A 76 -10.95 18.41 13.42
N PHE A 77 -10.41 19.19 12.48
CA PHE A 77 -9.84 18.62 11.26
C PHE A 77 -8.48 17.98 11.51
N ILE A 78 -7.66 18.56 12.39
CA ILE A 78 -6.38 17.96 12.79
C ILE A 78 -6.63 16.61 13.48
N THR A 79 -7.66 16.51 14.34
CA THR A 79 -7.99 15.23 14.99
C THR A 79 -8.48 14.19 13.98
N ILE A 80 -9.32 14.57 13.01
CA ILE A 80 -9.75 13.69 11.92
C ILE A 80 -8.54 13.19 11.11
N ILE A 81 -7.64 14.10 10.69
CA ILE A 81 -6.44 13.75 9.91
C ILE A 81 -5.54 12.80 10.70
N LEU A 82 -5.37 13.02 12.00
CA LEU A 82 -4.52 12.17 12.84
C LEU A 82 -5.12 10.77 13.00
N VAL A 83 -6.44 10.66 13.17
CA VAL A 83 -7.13 9.35 13.22
C VAL A 83 -7.05 8.65 11.86
N ASP A 84 -7.28 9.37 10.76
CA ASP A 84 -7.22 8.83 9.40
C ASP A 84 -5.81 8.32 9.04
N LEU A 85 -4.76 9.03 9.46
CA LEU A 85 -3.38 8.59 9.30
C LEU A 85 -3.10 7.27 10.04
N VAL A 86 -3.66 7.09 11.24
CA VAL A 86 -3.57 5.83 12.00
C VAL A 86 -4.32 4.71 11.30
N ILE A 87 -5.51 4.98 10.76
CA ILE A 87 -6.28 4.01 9.97
C ILE A 87 -5.47 3.56 8.75
N LEU A 88 -4.97 4.50 7.95
CA LEU A 88 -4.13 4.22 6.78
C LEU A 88 -2.90 3.38 7.17
N PHE A 89 -2.26 3.72 8.28
CA PHE A 89 -1.11 2.97 8.79
C PHE A 89 -1.45 1.50 9.07
N VAL A 90 -2.59 1.23 9.71
CA VAL A 90 -3.05 -0.15 9.96
C VAL A 90 -3.27 -0.90 8.64
N PHE A 91 -3.90 -0.27 7.64
CA PHE A 91 -4.08 -0.88 6.31
C PHE A 91 -2.74 -1.23 5.64
N ILE A 92 -1.76 -0.33 5.69
CA ILE A 92 -0.42 -0.55 5.13
C ILE A 92 0.27 -1.74 5.83
N VAL A 93 0.23 -1.79 7.16
CA VAL A 93 0.86 -2.88 7.94
C VAL A 93 0.19 -4.21 7.64
N VAL A 94 -1.16 -4.27 7.62
CA VAL A 94 -1.90 -5.49 7.30
C VAL A 94 -1.58 -5.96 5.87
N SER A 95 -1.56 -5.05 4.90
CA SER A 95 -1.17 -5.34 3.52
C SER A 95 0.24 -5.95 3.45
N ALA A 96 1.21 -5.36 4.16
CA ALA A 96 2.59 -5.86 4.22
C ALA A 96 2.69 -7.27 4.84
N ILE A 97 1.84 -7.61 5.81
CA ILE A 97 1.77 -8.97 6.38
C ILE A 97 1.34 -9.98 5.31
N PHE A 98 0.34 -9.64 4.48
CA PHE A 98 -0.09 -10.49 3.37
C PHE A 98 1.01 -10.69 2.33
N PHE A 99 1.75 -9.64 1.99
CA PHE A 99 2.93 -9.75 1.11
C PHE A 99 4.01 -10.65 1.71
N ARG A 100 4.34 -10.50 2.99
CA ARG A 100 5.30 -11.38 3.67
C ARG A 100 4.90 -12.85 3.60
N ARG A 101 3.60 -13.15 3.78
CA ARG A 101 3.09 -14.53 3.64
C ARG A 101 3.26 -15.06 2.22
N SER A 102 2.95 -14.26 1.20
CA SER A 102 3.17 -14.64 -0.20
C SER A 102 4.65 -14.96 -0.46
N PHE A 103 5.58 -14.09 -0.03
CA PHE A 103 7.00 -14.30 -0.24
C PHE A 103 7.59 -15.50 0.53
N ASN A 104 7.06 -15.84 1.71
CA ASN A 104 7.45 -17.05 2.41
C ASN A 104 7.09 -18.32 1.61
N ILE A 105 5.92 -18.34 0.97
CA ILE A 105 5.53 -19.47 0.10
C ILE A 105 6.45 -19.54 -1.12
N LEU A 106 6.85 -18.39 -1.71
CA LEU A 106 7.86 -18.38 -2.78
C LEU A 106 9.19 -18.97 -2.30
N ARG A 107 9.65 -18.64 -1.09
CA ARG A 107 10.87 -19.22 -0.51
C ARG A 107 10.77 -20.74 -0.40
N GLU A 108 9.65 -21.27 0.07
CA GLU A 108 9.43 -22.71 0.21
C GLU A 108 9.43 -23.43 -1.14
N LYS A 109 8.85 -22.81 -2.18
CA LYS A 109 8.69 -23.42 -3.50
C LYS A 109 9.91 -23.28 -4.41
N THR A 110 10.63 -22.17 -4.29
CA THR A 110 11.82 -21.89 -5.13
C THR A 110 13.12 -22.31 -4.46
N GLY A 111 13.13 -22.57 -3.15
CA GLY A 111 14.34 -22.81 -2.37
C GLY A 111 15.22 -21.57 -2.18
N VAL A 112 14.82 -20.41 -2.68
CA VAL A 112 15.58 -19.16 -2.61
C VAL A 112 15.25 -18.44 -1.31
N GLY A 113 16.20 -18.43 -0.37
CA GLY A 113 16.04 -17.78 0.94
C GLY A 113 15.79 -16.27 0.88
N MET A 114 16.23 -15.60 -0.19
CA MET A 114 16.10 -14.15 -0.40
C MET A 114 14.65 -13.66 -0.49
N PHE A 115 13.69 -14.51 -0.89
CA PHE A 115 12.27 -14.12 -0.85
C PHE A 115 11.79 -13.89 0.59
N GLY A 116 12.23 -14.73 1.53
CA GLY A 116 11.87 -14.58 2.94
C GLY A 116 12.50 -13.34 3.57
N THR A 117 13.75 -13.02 3.24
CA THR A 117 14.42 -11.81 3.74
C THR A 117 13.79 -10.55 3.13
N ALA A 118 13.51 -10.53 1.83
CA ALA A 118 12.80 -9.43 1.18
C ALA A 118 11.43 -9.20 1.84
N GLY A 119 10.62 -10.24 2.03
CA GLY A 119 9.31 -10.09 2.68
C GLY A 119 9.37 -9.62 4.12
N LEU A 120 10.42 -9.96 4.87
CA LEU A 120 10.64 -9.46 6.22
C LEU A 120 11.06 -7.98 6.21
N VAL A 121 11.99 -7.60 5.34
CA VAL A 121 12.43 -6.20 5.18
C VAL A 121 11.26 -5.33 4.72
N LEU A 122 10.40 -5.82 3.82
CA LEU A 122 9.17 -5.14 3.42
C LEU A 122 8.25 -4.86 4.61
N LEU A 123 8.05 -5.86 5.50
CA LEU A 123 7.22 -5.70 6.68
C LEU A 123 7.81 -4.69 7.67
N ILE A 124 9.13 -4.75 7.92
CA ILE A 124 9.80 -3.77 8.78
C ILE A 124 9.67 -2.37 8.19
N GLY A 125 9.89 -2.23 6.88
CA GLY A 125 9.75 -0.96 6.19
C GLY A 125 8.34 -0.40 6.29
N ALA A 126 7.31 -1.24 6.10
CA ALA A 126 5.92 -0.85 6.26
C ALA A 126 5.62 -0.32 7.67
N VAL A 127 6.09 -1.00 8.72
CA VAL A 127 5.90 -0.54 10.12
C VAL A 127 6.68 0.75 10.39
N MET A 128 7.86 0.95 9.79
CA MET A 128 8.67 2.16 9.95
C MET A 128 8.23 3.34 9.08
N THR A 129 7.19 3.21 8.25
CA THR A 129 6.70 4.31 7.39
C THR A 129 6.26 5.54 8.18
N VAL A 130 5.88 5.36 9.46
CA VAL A 130 5.54 6.45 10.38
C VAL A 130 6.66 7.50 10.49
N ILE A 131 7.93 7.10 10.38
CA ILE A 131 9.10 7.98 10.57
C ILE A 131 9.72 8.41 9.21
N LEU A 132 9.00 8.27 8.08
CA LEU A 132 9.48 8.42 6.69
C LEU A 132 10.62 7.49 6.26
N ILE A 133 11.44 6.99 7.19
CA ILE A 133 12.55 6.05 6.96
C ILE A 133 12.02 4.73 6.38
N GLY A 134 10.78 4.35 6.68
CA GLY A 134 10.16 3.14 6.13
C GLY A 134 10.15 3.08 4.60
N LEU A 135 10.06 4.22 3.91
CA LEU A 135 10.11 4.26 2.44
C LEU A 135 11.48 3.78 1.91
N LEU A 136 12.58 4.19 2.54
CA LEU A 136 13.92 3.71 2.19
C LEU A 136 14.05 2.20 2.42
N VAL A 137 13.51 1.69 3.53
CA VAL A 137 13.55 0.25 3.84
C VAL A 137 12.72 -0.56 2.84
N ILE A 138 11.55 -0.06 2.41
CA ILE A 138 10.74 -0.68 1.35
C ILE A 138 11.51 -0.69 0.02
N TRP A 139 12.23 0.39 -0.31
CA TRP A 139 13.11 0.42 -1.48
C TRP A 139 14.19 -0.66 -1.43
N VAL A 140 14.85 -0.85 -0.28
CA VAL A 140 15.82 -1.94 -0.09
C VAL A 140 15.16 -3.31 -0.28
N SER A 141 13.92 -3.49 0.22
CA SER A 141 13.17 -4.72 -0.03
C SER A 141 12.91 -4.99 -1.51
N MET A 142 12.65 -3.96 -2.32
CA MET A 142 12.43 -4.12 -3.76
C MET A 142 13.70 -4.61 -4.47
N ILE A 143 14.87 -4.14 -4.04
CA ILE A 143 16.16 -4.60 -4.56
C ILE A 143 16.37 -6.08 -4.21
N LEU A 144 16.14 -6.47 -2.95
CA LEU A 144 16.25 -7.87 -2.52
C LEU A 144 15.29 -8.78 -3.31
N LEU A 145 14.08 -8.31 -3.58
CA LEU A 145 13.09 -9.06 -4.34
C LEU A 145 13.55 -9.28 -5.79
N THR A 146 14.16 -8.27 -6.41
CA THR A 146 14.73 -8.38 -7.75
C THR A 146 15.82 -9.44 -7.80
N ILE A 147 16.74 -9.42 -6.85
CA ILE A 147 17.82 -10.42 -6.77
C ILE A 147 17.26 -11.82 -6.50
N ALA A 148 16.20 -11.93 -5.67
CA ALA A 148 15.53 -13.19 -5.40
C ALA A 148 14.92 -13.79 -6.68
N PHE A 149 14.25 -12.98 -7.51
CA PHE A 149 13.71 -13.44 -8.79
C PHE A 149 14.79 -13.91 -9.76
N PHE A 150 15.92 -13.20 -9.86
CA PHE A 150 17.05 -13.63 -10.68
C PHE A 150 17.79 -14.86 -10.14
N SER A 151 17.62 -15.16 -8.84
CA SER A 151 18.21 -16.34 -8.22
C SER A 151 17.36 -17.61 -8.41
N ILE A 152 16.14 -17.50 -8.97
CA ILE A 152 15.35 -18.68 -9.33
C ILE A 152 16.09 -19.40 -10.47
N LYS A 153 16.58 -20.61 -10.20
CA LYS A 153 17.17 -21.45 -11.24
C LYS A 153 16.05 -21.82 -12.24
N PRO A 154 16.25 -21.63 -13.55
CA PRO A 154 15.30 -22.13 -14.53
C PRO A 154 15.17 -23.66 -14.36
N PRO A 155 13.97 -24.24 -14.56
CA PRO A 155 13.81 -25.68 -14.51
C PRO A 155 14.80 -26.29 -15.51
N THR A 156 15.61 -27.24 -15.05
CA THR A 156 16.37 -28.09 -15.95
C THR A 156 15.35 -28.74 -16.88
N THR A 157 15.31 -28.29 -18.14
CA THR A 157 14.88 -29.14 -19.23
C THR A 157 15.69 -30.42 -19.06
N SER A 158 15.06 -31.46 -18.53
CA SER A 158 15.66 -32.79 -18.54
C SER A 158 15.98 -33.06 -19.99
N PRO A 159 17.26 -33.30 -20.36
CA PRO A 159 17.52 -33.85 -21.67
C PRO A 159 16.85 -35.22 -21.62
N THR A 160 15.70 -35.36 -22.27
CA THR A 160 15.20 -36.68 -22.64
C THR A 160 16.27 -37.24 -23.55
N VAL A 161 17.19 -37.99 -22.95
CA VAL A 161 18.06 -38.93 -23.63
C VAL A 161 17.10 -39.92 -24.27
N GLN A 162 16.70 -39.63 -25.51
CA GLN A 162 16.22 -40.66 -26.42
C GLN A 162 17.39 -41.05 -27.32
N GLN A 163 18.43 -41.59 -26.67
CA GLN A 163 19.27 -42.60 -27.27
C GLN A 163 18.64 -43.95 -26.92
N SER A 164 18.03 -44.62 -27.89
CA SER A 164 18.15 -46.07 -28.06
C SER A 164 17.44 -46.54 -29.33
N ILE A 165 18.28 -46.85 -30.32
CA ILE A 165 18.16 -47.92 -31.36
C ILE A 165 17.14 -47.69 -32.47
#